data_AF-A0A2T1AAM3-F1
#
_entry.id   AF-A0A2T1AAM3-F1
#
_cell.length_a   1.000
_cell.length_b   1.000
_cell.length_c   1.000
_cell.angle_alpha   90.00
_cell.angle_beta   90.00
_cell.angle_gamma   90.00
#
_symmetry.space_group_name_H-M   'P 1'
#
loop_
_entity.id
_entity.type
_entity.pdbx_description
1 polymer ?
#
loop_
_entity_poly.entity_id
_entity_poly.type
_entity_poly.pdbx_seq_one_letter_code
_entity_poly.pdbx_strand_id
1 'polypeptide(L)' 'MTTPHWETHLYTFAVALTAGDVIKPENLAGTRKKALHHGHTEGECQIVEKNPERYVRTGKLGSGPIDFRLAA' A
#
# COMPACT_ATOMS: atom_id res chain seq x y z
N MET A 1 -21.36 -2.27 -5.50
CA MET A 1 -20.22 -3.21 -5.64
C MET A 1 -19.01 -2.51 -5.06
N THR A 2 -18.28 -3.15 -4.15
CA THR A 2 -17.02 -2.61 -3.63
C THR A 2 -15.92 -2.83 -4.65
N THR A 3 -15.25 -1.76 -5.08
CA THR A 3 -14.08 -1.84 -5.96
C THR A 3 -13.00 -2.72 -5.30
N PRO A 4 -12.41 -3.68 -6.01
CA PRO A 4 -11.30 -4.46 -5.48
C PRO A 4 -10.11 -3.58 -5.10
N HIS A 5 -9.39 -3.93 -4.03
CA HIS A 5 -8.27 -3.12 -3.55
C HIS A 5 -7.15 -2.95 -4.59
N TRP A 6 -6.90 -3.97 -5.42
CA TRP A 6 -5.88 -3.91 -6.49
C TRP A 6 -6.20 -2.95 -7.63
N GLU A 7 -7.45 -2.45 -7.71
CA GLU A 7 -7.87 -1.44 -8.69
C GLU A 7 -7.78 -0.01 -8.13
N THR A 8 -7.21 0.17 -6.92
CA THR A 8 -7.14 1.47 -6.24
C THR A 8 -5.80 2.17 -6.43
N HIS A 9 -5.80 3.50 -6.30
CA HIS A 9 -4.57 4.28 -6.28
C HIS A 9 -3.71 4.01 -5.04
N LEU A 10 -4.32 3.56 -3.93
CA LEU A 10 -3.59 3.12 -2.74
C LEU A 10 -2.79 1.84 -2.99
N TYR A 11 -3.30 0.91 -3.80
CA TYR A 11 -2.55 -0.28 -4.22
C TYR A 11 -1.36 0.08 -5.12
N THR A 12 -1.55 0.98 -6.08
CA THR A 12 -0.43 1.49 -6.90
C THR A 12 0.67 2.11 -6.03
N PHE A 13 0.30 2.87 -5.00
CA PHE A 13 1.24 3.41 -4.02
C PHE A 13 1.95 2.30 -3.22
N ALA A 14 1.22 1.26 -2.79
CA ALA A 14 1.80 0.11 -2.09
C ALA A 14 2.81 -0.66 -2.96
N VAL A 15 2.48 -0.93 -4.22
CA VAL A 15 3.38 -1.59 -5.18
C VAL A 15 4.62 -0.73 -5.43
N ALA A 16 4.45 0.59 -5.57
CA ALA A 16 5.56 1.53 -5.72
C ALA A 16 6.54 1.44 -4.53
N LEU A 17 6.05 1.32 -3.30
CA LEU A 17 6.88 1.13 -2.11
C LEU A 17 7.65 -0.19 -2.13
N THR A 18 7.08 -1.27 -2.69
CA THR A 18 7.76 -2.57 -2.81
C THR A 18 8.81 -2.61 -3.92
N ALA A 19 8.78 -1.66 -4.86
CA ALA A 19 9.72 -1.62 -5.98
C ALA A 19 11.14 -1.13 -5.59
N GLY A 20 11.31 -0.58 -4.37
CA GLY A 20 12.61 -0.15 -3.86
C GLY A 20 13.29 0.90 -4.76
N ASP A 21 14.59 0.73 -5.01
CA ASP A 21 15.42 1.67 -5.79
C ASP A 21 15.02 1.78 -7.27
N VAL A 22 14.11 0.93 -7.77
CA VAL A 22 13.61 0.99 -9.14
C VAL A 22 12.71 2.21 -9.36
N ILE A 23 12.05 2.70 -8.30
CA ILE A 23 11.20 3.89 -8.40
C ILE A 23 11.95 5.16 -7.96
N LYS A 24 11.91 6.19 -8.80
CA LYS A 24 12.41 7.51 -8.42
C LYS A 24 11.55 8.10 -7.28
N PRO A 25 12.14 8.81 -6.30
CA PRO A 25 11.41 9.44 -5.21
C PRO A 25 10.26 10.36 -5.67
N GLU A 26 10.44 11.09 -6.77
CA GLU A 26 9.40 11.95 -7.36
C GLU A 26 8.16 11.16 -7.82
N ASN A 27 8.37 9.96 -8.37
CA ASN A 27 7.30 9.09 -8.86
C ASN A 27 6.55 8.48 -7.67
N LEU A 28 7.25 8.10 -6.61
CA LEU A 28 6.64 7.66 -5.35
C LEU A 28 5.75 8.75 -4.75
N ALA A 29 6.26 9.98 -4.64
CA ALA A 29 5.48 11.12 -4.18
C ALA A 29 4.26 11.40 -5.08
N GLY A 30 4.40 11.22 -6.39
CA GLY A 30 3.30 11.31 -7.36
C GLY A 30 2.22 10.27 -7.12
N THR A 31 2.58 9.01 -6.83
CA THR A 31 1.60 7.95 -6.53
C THR A 31 0.85 8.19 -5.22
N ARG A 32 1.53 8.70 -4.17
CA ARG A 32 0.87 9.12 -2.92
C ARG A 32 -0.13 10.24 -3.16
N LYS A 33 0.27 11.29 -3.90
CA LYS A 33 -0.64 12.40 -4.25
C LYS A 33 -1.88 11.92 -5.00
N LYS A 34 -1.71 10.97 -5.94
CA LYS A 34 -2.85 10.36 -6.65
C LYS A 34 -3.76 9.58 -5.70
N ALA A 35 -3.21 8.80 -4.77
CA ALA A 35 -4.03 8.10 -3.78
C ALA A 35 -4.90 9.07 -2.97
N LEU A 36 -4.31 10.16 -2.46
CA LEU A 36 -5.03 11.20 -1.73
C LEU A 36 -6.11 11.89 -2.57
N HIS A 37 -5.79 12.21 -3.83
CA HIS A 37 -6.74 12.85 -4.74
C HIS A 37 -7.98 11.98 -5.01
N HIS A 38 -7.82 10.65 -4.98
CA HIS A 38 -8.90 9.69 -5.23
C HIS A 38 -9.60 9.20 -3.95
N GLY A 39 -9.52 9.98 -2.87
CA GLY A 39 -10.32 9.77 -1.67
C GLY A 39 -9.68 8.89 -0.59
N HIS A 40 -8.43 8.47 -0.79
CA HIS A 40 -7.66 7.87 0.30
C HIS A 40 -7.17 8.92 1.28
N THR A 41 -6.98 8.52 2.53
CA THR A 41 -6.48 9.44 3.56
C THR A 41 -4.98 9.33 3.74
N GLU A 42 -4.40 10.38 4.33
CA GLU A 42 -3.00 10.38 4.73
C GLU A 42 -2.68 9.26 5.73
N GLY A 43 -3.63 8.94 6.63
CA GLY A 43 -3.48 7.83 7.57
C GLY A 43 -3.39 6.47 6.89
N GLU A 44 -4.15 6.25 5.81
CA GLU A 44 -4.07 5.01 5.02
C GLU A 44 -2.71 4.89 4.33
N CYS A 45 -2.21 5.99 3.76
CA CYS A 45 -0.87 6.03 3.15
C CYS A 45 0.22 5.70 4.18
N GLN A 46 0.15 6.28 5.38
CA GLN A 46 1.10 6.00 6.47
C GLN A 46 1.04 4.54 6.96
N ILE A 47 -0.14 3.90 6.95
CA ILE A 47 -0.27 2.49 7.30
C ILE A 47 0.39 1.61 6.22
N VAL A 48 0.16 1.92 4.95
CA VAL A 48 0.77 1.20 3.81
C VAL A 48 2.28 1.39 3.80
N GLU A 49 2.80 2.60 4.07
CA GLU A 49 4.25 2.89 4.18
C GLU A 49 4.95 1.99 5.20
N LYS A 50 4.27 1.62 6.30
CA LYS A 50 4.85 0.75 7.34
C LYS A 50 4.94 -0.72 6.94
N ASN A 51 4.04 -1.21 6.08
CA ASN A 51 4.05 -2.60 5.62
C ASN A 51 3.32 -2.73 4.27
N PRO A 52 3.97 -2.33 3.17
CA PRO A 52 3.32 -2.28 1.85
C PRO A 52 3.02 -3.69 1.33
N GLU A 53 3.90 -4.66 1.58
CA GLU A 53 3.72 -6.07 1.15
C GLU A 53 2.46 -6.71 1.73
N ARG A 54 2.14 -6.43 3.00
CA ARG A 54 0.90 -6.91 3.62
C ARG A 54 -0.32 -6.36 2.90
N TYR A 55 -0.31 -5.06 2.58
CA TYR A 55 -1.44 -4.44 1.87
C TYR A 55 -1.56 -4.99 0.44
N VAL A 56 -0.45 -5.11 -0.29
CA VAL A 56 -0.44 -5.71 -1.64
C VAL A 56 -1.04 -7.11 -1.65
N ARG A 57 -0.70 -7.94 -0.66
CA ARG A 57 -1.17 -9.34 -0.59
C ARG A 57 -2.60 -9.50 -0.07
N THR A 58 -3.06 -8.62 0.82
CA THR A 58 -4.29 -8.84 1.59
C THR A 58 -5.37 -7.77 1.41
N GLY A 59 -5.02 -6.61 0.88
CA GLY A 59 -5.88 -5.43 0.80
C GLY A 59 -6.27 -4.82 2.15
N LYS A 60 -5.69 -5.29 3.26
CA LYS A 60 -6.10 -4.86 4.62
C LYS A 60 -5.17 -3.78 5.17
N LEU A 61 -5.76 -2.69 5.65
CA LEU A 61 -5.08 -1.64 6.40
C LEU A 61 -5.10 -2.00 7.89
N GLY A 62 -3.95 -2.38 8.47
CA GLY A 62 -3.83 -2.67 9.90
C GLY A 62 -2.73 -3.66 10.28
N SER A 63 -2.48 -3.82 11.57
CA SER A 63 -1.52 -4.75 12.18
C SER A 63 -2.13 -6.11 12.56
N GLY A 64 -3.21 -6.53 11.89
CA GLY A 64 -3.80 -7.86 12.13
C GLY A 64 -2.74 -8.96 11.93
N PRO A 65 -2.80 -10.04 12.74
CA PRO A 65 -1.65 -10.88 13.07
C PRO A 65 -0.86 -11.29 11.83
N ILE A 66 0.45 -11.07 11.89
CA ILE A 66 1.40 -11.78 11.06
C ILE A 66 1.20 -13.25 11.44
N ASP A 67 0.65 -14.06 10.55
CA ASP A 67 0.52 -15.48 10.80
C ASP A 67 1.94 -16.08 10.80
N PHE A 68 2.55 -16.16 11.98
CA PHE A 68 3.88 -16.71 12.22
C PHE A 68 3.93 -18.25 12.08
N ARG A 69 2.89 -18.89 11.53
CA ARG A 69 2.78 -20.36 11.41
C ARG A 69 3.57 -20.95 10.24
N LEU A 70 4.77 -20.45 9.97
CA LEU A 70 5.76 -21.15 9.16
C LEU A 70 7.18 -20.83 9.63
N ALA A 71 7.42 -21.08 10.91
CA ALA A 71 8.75 -21.22 11.50
C ALA A 71 8.69 -22.28 12.60
N ALA A 72 8.53 -23.54 12.19
CA ALA A 72 8.80 -24.73 12.98
C ALA A 72 9.05 -25.91 12.03
#